data_AF-A0A949YJJ2-F1
#
_entry.id   AF-A0A949YJJ2-F1
#
_cell.length_a   1.000
_cell.length_b   1.000
_cell.length_c   1.000
_cell.angle_alpha   90.00
_cell.angle_beta   90.00
_cell.angle_gamma   90.00
#
_symmetry.space_group_name_H-M   'P 1'
#
loop_
_entity.id
_entity.type
_entity.pdbx_description
1 polymer ?
#
loop_
_entity_poly.entity_id
_entity_poly.type
_entity_poly.pdbx_seq_one_letter_code
_entity_poly.pdbx_strand_id
1 'polypeptide(L)'
;MRGLCGSIITAGALIGLGLSALGLGTRYQNLAGNDPASITYLKWVQLDTPMMLIIVVLLSSLIVGLATAFLGLAYHHERRHYERTHGLSESMSRATR
;
A
#
# COMPACT_ATOMS: atom_id res chain seq x y z
N MET A 1 -7.12 -13.86 -9.48
CA MET A 1 -7.76 -12.61 -9.96
C MET A 1 -7.91 -11.55 -8.85
N ARG A 2 -8.43 -11.89 -7.65
CA ARG A 2 -8.74 -10.90 -6.58
C ARG A 2 -7.51 -10.18 -5.99
N GLY A 3 -6.43 -10.91 -5.70
CA GLY A 3 -5.20 -10.32 -5.14
C GLY A 3 -4.47 -9.35 -6.08
N LEU A 4 -4.61 -9.53 -7.41
CA LEU A 4 -3.98 -8.65 -8.40
C LEU A 4 -4.57 -7.23 -8.37
N CYS A 5 -5.88 -7.11 -8.13
CA CYS A 5 -6.54 -5.82 -8.04
C CYS A 5 -6.04 -5.01 -6.84
N GLY A 6 -5.93 -5.63 -5.66
CA GLY A 6 -5.36 -5.00 -4.46
C GLY A 6 -3.92 -4.54 -4.67
N SER A 7 -3.07 -5.35 -5.32
CA SER A 7 -1.68 -4.96 -5.61
C SER A 7 -1.56 -3.76 -6.57
N ILE A 8 -2.47 -3.64 -7.55
CA ILE A 8 -2.48 -2.50 -8.49
C ILE A 8 -2.85 -1.21 -7.75
N ILE A 9 -3.84 -1.27 -6.84
CA ILE A 9 -4.24 -0.12 -6.01
C ILE A 9 -3.07 0.34 -5.13
N THR A 10 -2.38 -0.60 -4.48
CA THR A 10 -1.20 -0.29 -3.66
C THR A 10 -0.07 0.33 -4.50
N ALA A 11 0.20 -0.19 -5.70
CA ALA A 11 1.21 0.36 -6.60
C ALA A 11 0.87 1.81 -7.01
N GLY A 12 -0.38 2.08 -7.38
CA GLY A 12 -0.84 3.43 -7.71
C GLY A 12 -0.73 4.41 -6.53
N ALA A 13 -1.08 3.96 -5.31
CA ALA A 13 -0.95 4.76 -4.09
C ALA A 13 0.51 5.11 -3.77
N LEU A 14 1.44 4.16 -3.91
CA LEU A 14 2.87 4.41 -3.71
C LEU A 14 3.46 5.39 -4.72
N ILE A 15 3.06 5.27 -5.99
CA ILE A 15 3.46 6.22 -7.04
C ILE A 15 2.93 7.62 -6.70
N GLY A 16 1.66 7.74 -6.32
CA GLY A 16 1.05 9.02 -5.92
C GLY A 16 1.71 9.64 -4.68
N LEU A 17 2.06 8.83 -3.67
CA LEU A 17 2.76 9.30 -2.47
C LEU A 17 4.16 9.82 -2.81
N GLY A 18 4.90 9.09 -3.67
CA GLY A 18 6.21 9.53 -4.15
C GLY A 18 6.14 10.85 -4.93
N LEU A 19 5.15 10.98 -5.82
CA LEU A 19 4.94 12.22 -6.58
C LEU A 19 4.53 13.38 -5.68
N SER A 20 3.72 13.12 -4.65
CA SER A 20 3.34 14.13 -3.64
C SER A 20 4.53 14.58 -2.81
N ALA A 21 5.44 13.68 -2.44
CA ALA A 21 6.68 14.02 -1.74
C ALA A 21 7.59 14.92 -2.59
N LEU A 22 7.71 14.63 -3.89
CA LEU A 22 8.44 15.51 -4.83
C LEU A 22 7.77 16.87 -4.98
N GLY A 23 6.44 16.90 -5.06
CA GLY A 23 5.65 18.14 -5.09
C GLY A 23 5.90 19.00 -3.85
N LEU A 24 5.86 18.40 -2.65
CA LEU A 24 6.16 19.08 -1.39
C LEU A 24 7.59 19.62 -1.36
N GLY A 25 8.58 18.79 -1.72
CA GLY A 25 9.99 19.19 -1.75
C GLY A 25 10.21 20.37 -2.70
N THR A 26 9.66 20.32 -3.92
CA THR A 26 9.81 21.40 -4.91
C THR A 26 9.03 22.67 -4.54
N ARG A 27 7.90 22.57 -3.83
CA ARG A 27 7.14 23.76 -3.40
C ARG A 27 7.79 24.47 -2.22
N TYR A 28 8.32 23.71 -1.26
CA TYR A 28 8.84 24.24 -0.01
C TYR A 28 10.38 24.36 0.01
N GLN A 29 11.07 24.00 -1.08
CA GLN A 29 12.53 24.18 -1.22
C GLN A 29 13.00 25.61 -0.96
N ASN A 30 12.21 26.62 -1.34
CA ASN A 30 12.55 28.04 -1.15
C ASN A 30 12.15 28.59 0.23
N LEU A 31 11.39 27.82 1.03
CA LEU A 31 11.00 28.21 2.39
C LEU A 31 12.03 27.76 3.44
N ALA A 32 12.93 26.84 3.09
CA ALA A 32 14.15 26.62 3.84
C ALA A 32 15.03 27.87 3.66
N GLY A 33 14.92 28.81 4.60
CA GLY A 33 15.65 30.08 4.54
C GLY A 33 17.16 29.85 4.39
N ASN A 34 17.85 30.82 3.78
CA ASN A 34 19.30 30.82 3.53
C ASN A 34 20.20 30.71 4.78
N ASP A 35 19.63 30.46 5.95
CA ASP A 35 20.34 30.32 7.22
C ASP A 35 20.60 28.84 7.54
N PRO A 36 21.83 28.33 7.34
CA PRO A 36 22.18 26.92 7.56
C PRO A 36 22.07 26.48 9.03
N ALA A 37 21.89 27.43 9.96
CA ALA A 37 21.74 27.16 11.40
C ALA A 37 20.28 27.02 11.85
N SER A 38 19.30 27.38 11.01
CA SER A 38 17.88 27.34 11.39
C SER A 38 17.13 26.24 10.65
N ILE A 39 16.78 25.17 11.37
CA ILE A 39 15.89 24.14 10.82
C ILE A 39 14.48 24.74 10.80
N THR A 40 14.07 25.25 9.64
CA THR A 40 12.71 25.77 9.44
C THR A 40 11.75 24.60 9.32
N TYR A 41 11.13 24.21 10.44
CA TYR A 41 10.08 23.20 10.45
C TYR A 41 8.78 23.77 9.90
N LEU A 42 8.31 23.27 8.77
CA LEU A 42 7.00 23.63 8.24
C LEU A 42 5.91 22.92 9.07
N LYS A 43 5.08 23.70 9.77
CA LYS A 43 3.94 23.15 10.52
C LYS A 43 2.95 22.51 9.56
N TRP A 44 2.40 21.36 9.95
CA TRP A 44 1.37 20.63 9.20
C TRP A 44 0.13 21.48 8.85
N VAL A 45 -0.26 22.40 9.73
CA VAL A 45 -1.37 23.35 9.51
C VAL A 45 -1.06 24.41 8.45
N GLN A 46 0.22 24.66 8.17
CA GLN A 46 0.67 25.62 7.16
C GLN A 46 0.84 24.98 5.79
N LEU A 47 0.66 23.66 5.70
CA LEU A 47 0.62 22.92 4.45
C LEU A 47 -0.66 23.29 3.68
N ASP A 48 -0.54 23.52 2.37
CA ASP A 48 -1.68 23.84 1.53
C ASP A 48 -2.78 22.76 1.68
N THR A 49 -4.03 23.18 1.94
CA THR A 49 -5.20 22.30 2.06
C THR A 49 -5.28 21.21 0.97
N PRO A 50 -5.06 21.51 -0.34
CA PRO A 50 -5.08 20.46 -1.37
C PRO A 50 -3.94 19.45 -1.26
N MET A 51 -2.74 19.86 -0.82
CA MET A 51 -1.61 18.95 -0.60
C MET A 51 -1.86 18.04 0.60
N MET A 52 -2.47 18.58 1.65
CA MET A 52 -2.87 17.78 2.80
C MET A 52 -3.91 16.71 2.41
N LEU A 53 -4.92 17.10 1.62
CA LEU A 53 -5.97 16.17 1.15
C LEU A 53 -5.41 15.03 0.30
N ILE A 54 -4.53 15.33 -0.66
CA ILE A 54 -4.00 14.28 -1.55
C ILE A 54 -3.16 13.26 -0.77
N ILE A 55 -2.36 13.71 0.20
CA ILE A 55 -1.55 12.83 1.06
C ILE A 55 -2.44 11.92 1.90
N VAL A 56 -3.49 12.46 2.53
CA VAL A 56 -4.44 11.68 3.35
C VAL A 56 -5.18 10.66 2.49
N VAL A 57 -5.67 11.06 1.32
CA VAL A 57 -6.36 10.15 0.38
C VAL A 57 -5.43 9.03 -0.08
N LEU A 58 -4.19 9.36 -0.46
CA LEU A 58 -3.21 8.38 -0.91
C LEU A 58 -2.76 7.43 0.22
N LEU A 59 -2.61 7.92 1.45
CA LEU A 59 -2.35 7.08 2.62
C LEU A 59 -3.52 6.13 2.90
N SER A 60 -4.75 6.64 2.83
CA SER A 60 -5.95 5.82 3.04
C SER A 60 -6.09 4.75 1.95
N SER A 61 -5.83 5.10 0.68
CA SER A 61 -5.89 4.15 -0.43
C SER A 61 -4.76 3.12 -0.36
N LEU A 62 -3.58 3.49 0.14
CA LEU A 62 -2.49 2.55 0.42
C LEU A 62 -2.90 1.51 1.46
N ILE A 63 -3.54 1.93 2.56
CA ILE A 63 -4.03 1.01 3.61
C ILE A 63 -5.09 0.06 3.05
N VAL A 64 -6.06 0.59 2.29
CA VAL A 64 -7.11 -0.23 1.65
C VAL A 64 -6.51 -1.20 0.62
N GLY A 65 -5.55 -0.76 -0.18
CA GLY A 65 -4.83 -1.59 -1.14
C GLY A 65 -4.04 -2.72 -0.46
N LEU A 66 -3.31 -2.41 0.61
CA LEU A 66 -2.59 -3.41 1.40
C LEU A 66 -3.53 -4.42 2.05
N ALA A 67 -4.62 -3.95 2.68
CA ALA A 67 -5.61 -4.82 3.30
C ALA A 67 -6.22 -5.79 2.29
N THR A 68 -6.62 -5.29 1.11
CA THR A 68 -7.21 -6.13 0.05
C THR A 68 -6.19 -7.07 -0.60
N ALA A 69 -4.93 -6.64 -0.76
CA ALA A 69 -3.85 -7.48 -1.25
C ALA A 69 -3.54 -8.63 -0.27
N PHE A 70 -3.46 -8.35 1.03
CA PHE A 70 -3.26 -9.36 2.07
C PHE A 70 -4.42 -10.35 2.13
N LEU A 71 -5.66 -9.88 2.13
CA LEU A 71 -6.84 -10.76 2.08
C LEU A 71 -6.82 -11.66 0.84
N GLY A 72 -6.44 -11.10 -0.31
CA GLY A 72 -6.31 -11.85 -1.55
C GLY A 72 -5.24 -12.94 -1.50
N LEU A 73 -4.12 -12.69 -0.82
CA LEU A 73 -3.02 -13.64 -0.65
C LEU A 73 -3.36 -14.73 0.38
N ALA A 74 -3.94 -14.32 1.53
CA ALA A 74 -4.34 -15.24 2.60
C ALA A 74 -5.39 -16.24 2.11
N TYR A 75 -6.42 -15.77 1.40
CA TYR A 75 -7.44 -16.63 0.80
C TYR A 75 -6.85 -17.59 -0.25
N HIS A 76 -5.83 -17.16 -0.99
CA HIS A 76 -5.14 -18.03 -1.94
C HIS A 76 -4.33 -19.12 -1.24
N HIS A 77 -3.71 -18.78 -0.10
CA HIS A 77 -2.93 -19.73 0.70
C HIS A 77 -3.83 -20.82 1.30
N GLU A 78 -4.96 -20.42 1.90
CA GLU A 78 -5.93 -21.33 2.51
C GLU A 78 -6.53 -22.30 1.48
N ARG A 79 -6.91 -21.80 0.30
CA ARG A 79 -7.42 -22.63 -0.79
C ARG A 79 -6.42 -23.70 -1.24
N ARG A 80 -5.13 -23.36 -1.37
CA ARG A 80 -4.08 -24.33 -1.75
C ARG A 80 -3.84 -25.40 -0.69
N HIS A 81 -3.99 -25.06 0.59
CA HIS A 81 -3.90 -26.06 1.66
C HIS A 81 -5.06 -27.06 1.61
N TYR A 82 -6.27 -26.58 1.31
CA TYR A 82 -7.46 -27.43 1.19
C TYR A 82 -7.37 -28.41 0.02
N GLU A 83 -6.84 -27.97 -1.12
CA GLU A 83 -6.65 -28.81 -2.32
C GLU A 83 -5.59 -29.92 -2.08
N ARG A 84 -4.52 -29.65 -1.31
CA ARG A 84 -3.50 -30.66 -0.97
C ARG A 84 -4.03 -31.74 -0.02
N THR A 85 -4.80 -31.37 0.99
CA THR A 85 -5.32 -32.34 1.99
C THR A 85 -6.41 -33.24 1.39
N HIS A 86 -7.28 -32.69 0.54
CA HIS A 86 -8.30 -33.50 -0.14
C HIS A 86 -7.69 -34.46 -1.17
N GLY A 87 -6.73 -34.02 -1.98
CA GLY A 87 -6.05 -34.91 -2.94
C GLY A 87 -5.28 -36.06 -2.28
N LEU A 88 -4.64 -35.79 -1.13
CA LEU A 88 -4.00 -36.84 -0.31
C LEU A 88 -5.02 -37.86 0.21
N SER A 89 -6.18 -37.41 0.69
CA SER A 89 -7.24 -38.31 1.18
C SER A 89 -7.78 -39.24 0.08
N GLU A 90 -7.94 -38.73 -1.15
CA GLU A 90 -8.39 -39.51 -2.30
C GLU A 90 -7.35 -40.55 -2.73
N SER A 91 -6.06 -40.19 -2.66
CA SER A 91 -4.96 -41.11 -2.96
C SER A 91 -4.86 -42.26 -1.95
N MET A 92 -5.04 -41.98 -0.66
CA MET A 92 -5.07 -43.01 0.39
C MET A 92 -6.29 -43.92 0.24
N SER A 93 -7.47 -43.36 -0.09
CA SER A 93 -8.69 -44.15 -0.30
C SER A 93 -8.57 -45.12 -1.48
N ARG A 94 -7.81 -44.78 -2.54
CA ARG A 94 -7.53 -45.72 -3.64
C ARG A 94 -6.50 -46.78 -3.30
N ALA A 95 -5.51 -46.48 -2.46
CA ALA A 95 -4.48 -47.44 -2.06
C ALA A 95 -4.99 -48.53 -1.10
N THR A 96 -6.14 -48.31 -0.46
CA THR A 96 -6.74 -49.22 0.53
C THR A 96 -7.77 -50.17 -0.09
N ARG A 97 -7.98 -50.12 -1.42
CA ARG A 97 -8.97 -50.93 -2.15
C ARG A 97 -8.28 -51.82 -3.16
#